data_AF-M1BMD3-F1
#
_entry.id   AF-M1BMD3-F1
#
_cell.length_a   1.000
_cell.length_b   1.000
_cell.length_c   1.000
_cell.angle_alpha   90.00
_cell.angle_beta   90.00
_cell.angle_gamma   90.00
#
_symmetry.space_group_name_H-M   'P 1'
#
loop_
_entity.id
_entity.type
_entity.pdbx_description
1 polymer ?
#
loop_
_entity_poly.entity_id
_entity_poly.type
_entity_poly.pdbx_seq_one_letter_code
_entity_poly.pdbx_strand_id
1 'polypeptide(L)'
;MQNAASSAVVVAGWHRMSYVFPNNLSFISKELEKSIRKIHAIAKNAITHGKYIIFGTGSTQLLHAAVHALSMDNKNSTKVVANKIPYYSLYKLQTEYFQTRNCEFGGDSSMLKNNSDFAGNVIEFVTSPNNPDGNLESPVLNGPNVKHIYDHAYYWSHYTAIPAPADEDLMIFSMSKLTGHAGSRFG
;
A
#
# COMPACT_ATOMS: atom_id res chain seq x y z
N MET A 1 18.81 8.08 20.18
CA MET A 1 17.55 8.13 20.97
C MET A 1 17.33 9.54 21.51
N GLN A 2 16.88 10.49 20.70
CA GLN A 2 16.71 11.91 21.13
C GLN A 2 15.30 12.22 21.67
N ASN A 3 14.29 11.38 21.37
CA ASN A 3 12.88 11.62 21.67
C ASN A 3 12.28 10.61 22.66
N ALA A 4 13.10 10.07 23.58
CA ALA A 4 12.66 9.00 24.48
C ALA A 4 11.49 9.43 25.39
N ALA A 5 11.61 10.59 26.04
CA ALA A 5 10.58 11.09 26.97
C ALA A 5 9.24 11.40 26.28
N SER A 6 9.26 11.82 25.00
CA SER A 6 8.06 12.20 24.26
C SER A 6 7.37 11.03 23.55
N SER A 7 8.06 9.90 23.36
CA SER A 7 7.55 8.75 22.58
C SER A 7 7.49 7.43 23.37
N ALA A 8 8.01 7.39 24.61
CA ALA A 8 7.84 6.24 25.47
C ALA A 8 6.37 6.03 25.81
N VAL A 9 5.92 4.77 25.84
CA VAL A 9 4.54 4.40 26.18
C VAL A 9 4.55 3.35 27.29
N VAL A 10 3.70 3.57 28.29
CA VAL A 10 3.39 2.59 29.32
C VAL A 10 2.04 1.98 28.99
N VAL A 11 2.01 0.68 28.74
CA VAL A 11 0.79 -0.06 28.41
C VAL A 11 0.33 -0.79 29.67
N ALA A 12 -0.84 -0.42 30.19
CA ALA A 12 -1.44 -1.10 31.34
C ALA A 12 -1.81 -2.55 31.00
N GLY A 13 -1.78 -3.45 31.99
CA GLY A 13 -2.07 -4.87 31.77
C GLY A 13 -3.47 -5.19 31.21
N TRP A 14 -4.43 -4.28 31.42
CA TRP A 14 -5.80 -4.38 30.90
C TRP A 14 -6.02 -3.54 29.63
N HIS A 15 -4.98 -2.95 29.05
CA HIS A 15 -5.12 -2.09 27.89
C HIS A 15 -5.67 -2.88 26.70
N ARG A 16 -6.87 -2.49 26.23
CA ARG A 16 -7.51 -3.02 25.02
C ARG A 16 -7.60 -4.55 24.97
N MET A 17 -8.03 -5.19 26.06
CA MET A 17 -8.30 -6.64 26.09
C MET A 17 -9.46 -7.08 25.18
N SER A 18 -10.35 -6.16 24.80
CA SER A 18 -11.46 -6.42 23.87
C SER A 18 -10.96 -6.58 22.43
N TYR A 19 -11.63 -7.44 21.65
CA TYR A 19 -11.40 -7.57 20.21
C TYR A 19 -11.65 -6.28 19.42
N VAL A 20 -12.53 -5.41 19.92
CA VAL A 20 -13.00 -4.23 19.20
C VAL A 20 -12.91 -2.96 20.06
N PHE A 21 -12.80 -1.83 19.38
CA PHE A 21 -12.94 -0.52 19.99
C PHE A 21 -14.41 -0.30 20.42
N PRO A 22 -14.63 0.29 21.61
CA PRO A 22 -15.97 0.60 22.09
C PRO A 22 -16.65 1.63 21.17
N ASN A 23 -17.98 1.65 21.17
CA ASN A 23 -18.87 2.58 20.46
C ASN A 23 -19.06 2.36 18.95
N ASN A 24 -18.20 1.60 18.26
CA ASN A 24 -18.40 1.31 16.82
C ASN A 24 -18.00 -0.10 16.40
N LEU A 25 -17.64 -0.98 17.36
CA LEU A 25 -17.17 -2.35 17.12
C LEU A 25 -16.07 -2.43 16.04
N SER A 26 -15.28 -1.37 15.89
CA SER A 26 -14.24 -1.29 14.86
C SER A 26 -12.93 -1.90 15.35
N PHE A 27 -12.10 -2.34 14.41
CA PHE A 27 -10.70 -2.73 14.65
C PHE A 27 -9.72 -1.56 14.48
N ILE A 28 -10.22 -0.38 14.08
CA ILE A 28 -9.43 0.79 13.74
C ILE A 28 -9.50 1.85 14.85
N SER A 29 -8.33 2.25 15.34
CA SER A 29 -8.21 3.34 16.32
C SER A 29 -8.50 4.69 15.66
N LYS A 30 -9.59 5.36 16.07
CA LYS A 30 -9.94 6.70 15.61
C LYS A 30 -8.85 7.75 15.87
N GLU A 31 -8.16 7.67 17.01
CA GLU A 31 -7.08 8.62 17.34
C GLU A 31 -5.82 8.37 16.51
N LEU A 32 -5.54 7.11 16.17
CA LEU A 32 -4.45 6.79 15.25
C LEU A 32 -4.78 7.24 13.83
N GLU A 33 -6.02 7.02 13.38
CA GLU A 33 -6.50 7.51 12.08
C GLU A 33 -6.34 9.03 11.96
N LYS A 34 -6.79 9.80 12.98
CA LYS A 34 -6.58 11.25 13.04
C LYS A 34 -5.10 11.63 12.94
N SER A 35 -4.24 10.92 13.65
CA SER A 35 -2.79 11.15 13.62
C SER A 35 -2.19 10.86 12.23
N ILE A 36 -2.63 9.80 11.56
CA ILE A 36 -2.22 9.44 10.19
C ILE A 36 -2.65 10.54 9.20
N ARG A 37 -3.91 10.99 9.29
CA ARG A 37 -4.39 12.09 8.43
C ARG A 37 -3.58 13.37 8.67
N LYS A 38 -3.29 13.69 9.93
CA LYS A 38 -2.50 14.87 10.30
C LYS A 38 -1.07 14.80 9.77
N ILE A 39 -0.39 13.65 9.86
CA ILE A 39 0.99 13.53 9.38
C ILE A 39 1.06 13.66 7.85
N HIS A 40 0.10 13.10 7.11
CA HIS A 40 0.03 13.30 5.65
C HIS A 40 -0.25 14.76 5.27
N ALA A 41 -1.12 15.45 6.01
CA ALA A 41 -1.36 16.88 5.78
C ALA A 41 -0.12 17.75 6.05
N ILE A 42 0.66 17.43 7.09
CA ILE A 42 1.91 18.14 7.42
C ILE A 42 2.99 17.84 6.37
N ALA A 43 3.16 16.57 6.00
CA ALA A 43 4.15 16.14 5.01
C ALA A 43 3.77 16.56 3.58
N LYS A 44 2.50 16.90 3.34
CA LYS A 44 1.91 17.26 2.04
C LYS A 44 2.13 16.18 0.97
N ASN A 45 2.22 14.92 1.39
CA ASN A 45 2.52 13.79 0.51
C ASN A 45 1.28 12.99 0.09
N ALA A 46 0.12 13.16 0.74
CA ALA A 46 -1.10 12.46 0.34
C ALA A 46 -2.38 13.23 0.72
N ILE A 47 -3.38 13.17 -0.15
CA ILE A 47 -4.75 13.60 0.11
C ILE A 47 -5.48 12.45 0.78
N THR A 48 -5.81 12.63 2.06
CA THR A 48 -6.54 11.62 2.83
C THR A 48 -8.03 11.94 2.97
N HIS A 49 -8.45 13.18 2.71
CA HIS A 49 -9.85 13.58 2.82
C HIS A 49 -10.72 12.76 1.85
N GLY A 50 -11.87 12.27 2.33
CA GLY A 50 -12.76 11.40 1.53
C GLY A 50 -12.27 9.95 1.35
N LYS A 51 -11.05 9.60 1.78
CA LYS A 51 -10.51 8.23 1.69
C LYS A 51 -10.80 7.43 2.97
N TYR A 52 -11.08 6.14 2.81
CA TYR A 52 -11.09 5.18 3.92
C TYR A 52 -9.65 4.83 4.34
N ILE A 53 -9.44 4.56 5.64
CA ILE A 53 -8.14 4.15 6.17
C ILE A 53 -8.31 2.76 6.79
N ILE A 54 -7.47 1.83 6.35
CA ILE A 54 -7.39 0.45 6.84
C ILE A 54 -5.97 0.23 7.36
N PHE A 55 -5.84 -0.48 8.48
CA PHE A 55 -4.53 -0.86 9.03
C PHE A 55 -4.18 -2.29 8.65
N GLY A 56 -2.90 -2.52 8.39
CA GLY A 56 -2.36 -3.85 8.16
C GLY A 56 -1.15 -4.14 9.04
N THR A 57 -0.84 -5.42 9.14
CA THR A 57 0.37 -5.96 9.76
C THR A 57 1.57 -5.72 8.85
N GLY A 58 1.87 -4.44 8.63
CA GLY A 58 2.79 -3.93 7.62
C GLY A 58 2.14 -3.83 6.25
N SER A 59 2.77 -3.07 5.35
CA SER A 59 2.33 -2.93 3.96
C SER A 59 2.27 -4.29 3.24
N THR A 60 3.12 -5.25 3.63
CA THR A 60 3.07 -6.63 3.14
C THR A 60 1.68 -7.25 3.22
N GLN A 61 0.94 -7.08 4.32
CA GLN A 61 -0.42 -7.60 4.42
C GLN A 61 -1.39 -6.84 3.50
N LEU A 62 -1.26 -5.52 3.45
CA LEU A 62 -2.12 -4.65 2.65
C LEU A 62 -1.96 -4.88 1.14
N LEU A 63 -0.74 -5.12 0.67
CA LEU A 63 -0.45 -5.42 -0.74
C LEU A 63 -1.22 -6.67 -1.19
N HIS A 64 -1.17 -7.75 -0.41
CA HIS A 64 -1.94 -8.96 -0.72
C HIS A 64 -3.44 -8.73 -0.61
N ALA A 65 -3.88 -8.05 0.45
CA ALA A 65 -5.30 -7.76 0.67
C ALA A 65 -5.90 -6.95 -0.48
N ALA A 66 -5.14 -5.97 -1.01
CA ALA A 66 -5.53 -5.18 -2.17
C ALA A 66 -5.63 -6.04 -3.44
N VAL A 67 -4.62 -6.88 -3.72
CA VAL A 67 -4.67 -7.83 -4.84
C VAL A 67 -5.89 -8.75 -4.74
N HIS A 68 -6.12 -9.31 -3.55
CA HIS A 68 -7.25 -10.18 -3.29
C HIS A 68 -8.58 -9.45 -3.54
N ALA A 69 -8.80 -8.30 -2.90
CA ALA A 69 -10.04 -7.53 -3.03
C ALA A 69 -10.33 -7.11 -4.48
N LEU A 70 -9.31 -6.67 -5.22
CA LEU A 70 -9.45 -6.27 -6.64
C LEU A 70 -9.64 -7.46 -7.60
N SER A 71 -9.40 -8.69 -7.13
CA SER A 71 -9.55 -9.92 -7.92
C SER A 71 -10.84 -10.70 -7.62
N MET A 72 -11.60 -10.36 -6.57
CA MET A 72 -12.72 -11.18 -6.07
C MET A 72 -13.89 -11.34 -7.07
N ASP A 73 -14.17 -10.33 -7.88
CA ASP A 73 -15.37 -10.31 -8.75
C ASP A 73 -15.08 -10.74 -10.21
N ASN A 74 -13.86 -11.19 -10.48
CA ASN A 74 -13.42 -11.46 -11.84
C ASN A 74 -13.74 -12.91 -12.23
N LYS A 75 -14.56 -13.07 -13.27
CA LYS A 75 -14.88 -14.39 -13.87
C LYS A 75 -13.65 -15.10 -14.44
N ASN A 76 -12.65 -14.32 -14.83
CA ASN A 76 -11.35 -14.77 -15.36
C ASN A 76 -10.24 -14.36 -14.39
N SER A 77 -9.12 -15.09 -14.42
CA SER A 77 -7.93 -14.74 -13.62
C SER A 77 -7.43 -13.32 -13.93
N THR A 78 -7.12 -12.58 -12.88
CA THR A 78 -6.57 -11.22 -12.93
C THR A 78 -5.05 -11.27 -13.06
N LYS A 79 -4.48 -10.56 -14.04
CA LYS A 79 -3.02 -10.43 -14.12
C LYS A 79 -2.52 -9.37 -13.16
N VAL A 80 -1.56 -9.71 -12.32
CA VAL A 80 -0.87 -8.79 -11.42
C VAL A 80 0.51 -8.49 -12.01
N VAL A 81 0.83 -7.23 -12.22
CA VAL A 81 2.09 -6.80 -12.83
C VAL A 81 2.74 -5.69 -12.01
N ALA A 82 4.06 -5.55 -12.14
CA ALA A 82 4.75 -4.35 -11.70
C ALA A 82 4.81 -3.32 -12.85
N ASN A 83 4.74 -2.03 -12.53
CA ASN A 83 4.77 -0.98 -13.54
C ASN A 83 6.09 -0.95 -14.35
N LYS A 84 7.21 -1.40 -13.76
CA LYS A 84 8.55 -1.30 -14.37
C LYS A 84 9.51 -2.35 -13.80
N ILE A 85 10.54 -2.71 -14.58
CA ILE A 85 11.73 -3.43 -14.09
C ILE A 85 12.88 -2.42 -13.91
N PRO A 86 13.64 -2.48 -12.79
CA PRO A 86 13.45 -3.34 -11.63
C PRO A 86 12.27 -2.91 -10.72
N TYR A 87 11.65 -3.88 -10.05
CA TYR A 87 10.56 -3.68 -9.07
C TYR A 87 10.83 -4.41 -7.75
N TYR A 88 10.00 -4.14 -6.74
CA TYR A 88 10.05 -4.84 -5.46
C TYR A 88 9.67 -6.32 -5.60
N SER A 89 10.65 -7.21 -5.43
CA SER A 89 10.50 -8.67 -5.65
C SER A 89 9.38 -9.35 -4.86
N LEU A 90 8.92 -8.73 -3.76
CA LEU A 90 7.82 -9.28 -2.97
C LEU A 90 6.50 -9.34 -3.75
N TYR A 91 6.26 -8.46 -4.74
CA TYR A 91 5.03 -8.51 -5.54
C TYR A 91 4.88 -9.86 -6.25
N LYS A 92 5.96 -10.30 -6.90
CA LYS A 92 6.04 -11.63 -7.53
C LYS A 92 5.91 -12.73 -6.49
N LEU A 93 6.81 -12.72 -5.50
CA LEU A 93 6.90 -13.78 -4.49
C LEU A 93 5.56 -13.98 -3.77
N GLN A 94 4.90 -12.91 -3.36
CA GLN A 94 3.65 -12.96 -2.62
C GLN A 94 2.49 -13.44 -3.51
N THR A 95 2.38 -12.93 -4.73
CA THR A 95 1.33 -13.34 -5.67
C THR A 95 1.46 -14.82 -6.02
N GLU A 96 2.68 -15.27 -6.31
CA GLU A 96 3.01 -16.67 -6.62
C GLU A 96 3.00 -17.60 -5.41
N TYR A 97 3.13 -17.09 -4.18
CA TYR A 97 3.05 -17.91 -2.98
C TYR A 97 1.60 -18.21 -2.60
N PHE A 98 0.72 -17.21 -2.64
CA PHE A 98 -0.68 -17.40 -2.29
C PHE A 98 -1.49 -18.12 -3.37
N GLN A 99 -1.02 -18.15 -4.63
CA GLN A 99 -1.55 -18.93 -5.75
C GLN A 99 -3.08 -18.98 -5.80
N THR A 100 -3.72 -17.83 -5.63
CA THR A 100 -5.18 -17.79 -5.67
C THR A 100 -5.64 -18.08 -7.10
N ARG A 101 -6.75 -18.81 -7.29
CA ARG A 101 -7.29 -19.08 -8.63
C ARG A 101 -7.67 -17.81 -9.40
N ASN A 102 -7.77 -16.69 -8.70
CA ASN A 102 -8.30 -15.43 -9.21
C ASN A 102 -7.20 -14.47 -9.67
N CYS A 103 -5.92 -14.78 -9.44
CA CYS A 103 -4.83 -13.95 -9.92
C CYS A 103 -3.54 -14.72 -10.25
N GLU A 104 -2.78 -14.19 -11.20
CA GLU A 104 -1.46 -14.69 -11.58
C GLU A 104 -0.47 -13.52 -11.74
N PHE A 105 0.81 -13.76 -11.45
CA PHE A 105 1.83 -12.74 -11.65
C PHE A 105 2.29 -12.72 -13.11
N GLY A 106 2.10 -11.59 -13.79
CA GLY A 106 2.31 -11.42 -15.24
C GLY A 106 3.63 -10.76 -15.62
N GLY A 107 4.55 -10.51 -14.67
CA GLY A 107 5.80 -9.80 -14.94
C GLY A 107 5.63 -8.29 -14.83
N ASP A 108 6.04 -7.56 -15.87
CA ASP A 108 5.98 -6.10 -15.90
C ASP A 108 5.00 -5.56 -16.96
N SER A 109 4.56 -4.32 -16.76
CA SER A 109 3.57 -3.65 -17.60
C SER A 109 3.96 -3.53 -19.08
N SER A 110 5.25 -3.52 -19.44
CA SER A 110 5.66 -3.43 -20.85
C SER A 110 5.24 -4.66 -21.67
N MET A 111 5.14 -5.83 -21.03
CA MET A 111 4.69 -7.07 -21.69
C MET A 111 3.21 -7.01 -22.08
N LEU A 112 2.38 -6.30 -21.30
CA LEU A 112 0.96 -6.13 -21.58
C LEU A 112 0.67 -4.94 -22.47
N LYS A 113 1.46 -3.86 -22.38
CA LYS A 113 1.30 -2.68 -23.23
C LYS A 113 1.40 -3.01 -24.72
N ASN A 114 2.25 -3.97 -25.08
CA ASN A 114 2.43 -4.41 -26.45
C ASN A 114 1.42 -5.49 -26.90
N ASN A 115 0.54 -5.92 -26.00
CA ASN A 115 -0.45 -6.95 -26.28
C ASN A 115 -1.84 -6.32 -26.39
N SER A 116 -2.15 -5.81 -27.59
CA SER A 116 -3.44 -5.18 -27.93
C SER A 116 -4.64 -6.10 -27.69
N ASP A 117 -4.42 -7.40 -27.58
CA ASP A 117 -5.46 -8.43 -27.53
C ASP A 117 -5.76 -8.89 -26.10
N PHE A 118 -5.06 -8.36 -25.08
CA PHE A 118 -5.34 -8.71 -23.70
C PHE A 118 -6.64 -8.07 -23.21
N ALA A 119 -7.74 -8.82 -23.28
CA ALA A 119 -9.06 -8.41 -22.80
C ALA A 119 -9.32 -8.69 -21.30
N GLY A 120 -8.31 -9.14 -20.55
CA GLY A 120 -8.46 -9.51 -19.14
C GLY A 120 -8.36 -8.33 -18.16
N ASN A 121 -8.60 -8.62 -16.88
CA ASN A 121 -8.38 -7.65 -15.80
C ASN A 121 -6.91 -7.59 -15.40
N VAL A 122 -6.42 -6.40 -15.10
CA VAL A 122 -5.04 -6.16 -14.67
C VAL A 122 -5.01 -5.39 -13.37
N ILE A 123 -4.13 -5.80 -12.47
CA ILE A 123 -3.71 -5.03 -11.30
C ILE A 123 -2.26 -4.64 -11.52
N GLU A 124 -1.98 -3.34 -11.58
CA GLU A 124 -0.64 -2.80 -11.72
C GLU A 124 -0.16 -2.25 -10.37
N PHE A 125 0.92 -2.80 -9.84
CA PHE A 125 1.66 -2.19 -8.74
C PHE A 125 2.49 -1.01 -9.27
N VAL A 126 2.23 0.18 -8.74
CA VAL A 126 2.99 1.40 -9.02
C VAL A 126 3.77 1.75 -7.77
N THR A 127 5.10 1.59 -7.80
CA THR A 127 5.94 1.91 -6.63
C THR A 127 6.58 3.27 -6.86
N SER A 128 6.26 4.27 -6.02
CA SER A 128 6.74 5.63 -6.23
C SER A 128 7.02 6.31 -4.90
N PRO A 129 8.28 6.61 -4.55
CA PRO A 129 9.52 6.26 -5.24
C PRO A 129 9.71 4.75 -5.37
N ASN A 130 10.27 4.32 -6.50
CA ASN A 130 10.44 2.92 -6.83
C ASN A 130 11.55 2.26 -6.00
N ASN A 131 11.40 0.96 -5.80
CA ASN A 131 12.42 0.09 -5.21
C ASN A 131 12.94 -0.83 -6.33
N PRO A 132 14.24 -0.78 -6.69
CA PRO A 132 15.36 -0.20 -5.93
C PRO A 132 15.83 1.20 -6.34
N ASP A 133 15.42 1.74 -7.49
CA ASP A 133 16.11 2.89 -8.11
C ASP A 133 15.72 4.27 -7.56
N GLY A 134 14.68 4.36 -6.71
CA GLY A 134 14.25 5.59 -6.06
C GLY A 134 13.55 6.59 -6.98
N ASN A 135 13.23 6.21 -8.22
CA ASN A 135 12.57 7.10 -9.17
C ASN A 135 11.10 7.29 -8.83
N LEU A 136 10.58 8.50 -9.05
CA LEU A 136 9.14 8.73 -9.03
C LEU A 136 8.52 8.10 -10.28
N GLU A 137 7.57 7.21 -10.06
CA GLU A 137 6.91 6.45 -11.12
C GLU A 137 5.43 6.80 -11.24
N SER A 138 4.91 6.56 -12.44
CA SER A 138 3.51 6.66 -12.81
C SER A 138 3.02 5.32 -13.37
N PRO A 139 1.71 5.07 -13.41
CA PRO A 139 1.17 3.88 -14.06
C PRO A 139 1.54 3.83 -15.54
N VAL A 140 1.79 2.63 -16.05
CA VAL A 140 2.08 2.39 -17.47
C VAL A 140 0.83 1.94 -18.22
N LEU A 141 -0.06 1.20 -17.54
CA LEU A 141 -1.28 0.67 -18.12
C LEU A 141 -2.47 1.57 -17.77
N ASN A 142 -3.37 1.73 -18.75
CA ASN A 142 -4.59 2.50 -18.61
C ASN A 142 -5.74 1.75 -19.25
N GLY A 143 -6.94 1.89 -18.69
CA GLY A 143 -8.15 1.29 -19.23
C GLY A 143 -9.16 0.89 -18.15
N PRO A 144 -10.41 0.59 -18.52
CA PRO A 144 -11.47 0.28 -17.56
C PRO A 144 -11.20 -0.99 -16.73
N ASN A 145 -10.42 -1.92 -17.29
CA ASN A 145 -10.07 -3.20 -16.67
C ASN A 145 -8.73 -3.16 -15.91
N VAL A 146 -8.08 -1.99 -15.84
CA VAL A 146 -6.83 -1.80 -15.12
C VAL A 146 -7.13 -1.17 -13.77
N LYS A 147 -6.61 -1.77 -12.71
CA LYS A 147 -6.62 -1.25 -11.35
C LYS A 147 -5.20 -1.02 -10.88
N HIS A 148 -4.98 0.03 -10.10
CA HIS A 148 -3.65 0.39 -9.62
C HIS A 148 -3.57 0.23 -8.12
N ILE A 149 -2.43 -0.31 -7.65
CA ILE A 149 -2.04 -0.30 -6.25
C ILE A 149 -0.79 0.56 -6.14
N TYR A 150 -0.93 1.74 -5.53
CA TYR A 150 0.20 2.65 -5.34
C TYR A 150 0.93 2.31 -4.04
N ASP A 151 2.14 1.76 -4.14
CA ASP A 151 3.03 1.55 -3.00
C ASP A 151 3.89 2.81 -2.80
N HIS A 152 3.49 3.60 -1.80
CA HIS A 152 4.12 4.83 -1.37
C HIS A 152 4.91 4.65 -0.06
N ALA A 153 5.43 3.44 0.20
CA ALA A 153 6.27 3.20 1.38
C ALA A 153 7.41 4.22 1.50
N TYR A 154 7.99 4.65 0.36
CA TYR A 154 9.08 5.63 0.32
C TYR A 154 8.64 7.07 0.00
N TYR A 155 7.34 7.38 -0.10
CA TYR A 155 6.88 8.72 -0.52
C TYR A 155 6.87 9.73 0.62
N TRP A 156 8.07 10.04 1.10
CA TRP A 156 8.34 10.89 2.24
C TRP A 156 9.62 11.69 1.98
N SER A 157 9.74 12.85 2.64
CA SER A 157 10.81 13.82 2.40
C SER A 157 12.24 13.30 2.68
N HIS A 158 12.38 12.19 3.40
CA HIS A 158 13.68 11.56 3.62
C HIS A 158 14.18 10.73 2.42
N TYR A 159 13.32 10.38 1.45
CA TYR A 159 13.69 9.61 0.26
C TYR A 159 13.56 10.41 -1.03
N THR A 160 12.59 11.33 -1.11
CA THR A 160 12.33 12.12 -2.32
C THR A 160 11.81 13.51 -1.99
N ALA A 161 12.02 14.47 -2.89
CA ALA A 161 11.21 15.68 -2.91
C ALA A 161 9.73 15.30 -3.13
N ILE A 162 8.82 16.05 -2.52
CA ILE A 162 7.37 15.84 -2.67
C ILE A 162 6.85 16.83 -3.72
N PRO A 163 6.70 16.43 -5.00
CA PRO A 163 6.23 17.33 -6.05
C PRO A 163 4.76 17.74 -5.87
N ALA A 164 3.92 16.79 -5.42
CA ALA A 164 2.49 16.99 -5.18
C ALA A 164 1.97 15.93 -4.21
N PRO A 165 0.88 16.19 -3.48
CA PRO A 165 0.24 15.14 -2.68
C PRO A 165 -0.35 14.05 -3.60
N ALA A 166 -0.11 12.79 -3.25
CA ALA A 166 -0.72 11.61 -3.85
C ALA A 166 -2.25 11.63 -3.63
N ASP A 167 -3.06 11.31 -4.65
CA ASP A 167 -4.53 11.31 -4.58
C ASP A 167 -5.18 10.11 -5.31
N GLU A 168 -4.49 8.98 -5.30
CA GLU A 168 -4.90 7.79 -6.02
C GLU A 168 -5.99 7.03 -5.24
N ASP A 169 -6.70 6.14 -5.93
CA ASP A 169 -7.81 5.38 -5.34
C ASP A 169 -7.36 4.44 -4.22
N LEU A 170 -6.18 3.84 -4.37
CA LEU A 170 -5.59 2.90 -3.41
C LEU A 170 -4.11 3.19 -3.25
N MET A 171 -3.77 3.78 -2.09
CA MET A 171 -2.41 4.10 -1.68
C MET A 171 -2.02 3.29 -0.45
N ILE A 172 -0.80 2.77 -0.43
CA ILE A 172 -0.23 2.02 0.69
C ILE A 172 0.99 2.75 1.23
N PHE A 173 1.03 2.95 2.54
CA PHE A 173 2.18 3.51 3.26
C PHE A 173 2.70 2.48 4.28
N SER A 174 3.89 2.71 4.83
CA SER A 174 4.39 1.87 5.93
C SER A 174 5.17 2.67 6.96
N MET A 175 4.88 2.40 8.24
CA MET A 175 5.64 2.95 9.36
C MET A 175 7.12 2.53 9.33
N SER A 176 7.41 1.36 8.72
CA SER A 176 8.77 0.83 8.58
C SER A 176 9.72 1.81 7.88
N LYS A 177 9.20 2.54 6.89
CA LYS A 177 9.97 3.48 6.07
C LYS A 177 9.76 4.92 6.52
N LEU A 178 8.64 5.22 7.18
CA LEU A 178 8.43 6.53 7.79
C LEU A 178 9.32 6.78 9.03
N THR A 179 9.26 5.90 10.03
CA THR A 179 9.89 6.12 11.35
C THR A 179 10.96 5.08 11.69
N GLY A 180 11.21 4.11 10.81
CA GLY A 180 12.17 3.01 11.06
C GLY A 180 11.64 1.89 11.96
N HIS A 181 10.38 1.94 12.41
CA HIS A 181 9.78 0.93 13.30
C HIS A 181 9.32 -0.32 12.53
N ALA A 182 10.23 -0.94 11.77
CA ALA A 182 9.93 -2.11 10.95
C ALA A 182 9.48 -3.32 11.77
N GLY A 183 9.91 -3.44 13.03
CA GLY A 183 9.50 -4.50 13.95
C GLY A 183 8.06 -4.38 14.45
N SER A 184 7.45 -3.19 14.40
CA SER A 184 6.07 -2.98 14.84
C SER A 184 5.04 -3.53 13.85
N ARG A 185 5.46 -3.84 12.62
CA ARG A 185 4.61 -4.40 11.57
C ARG A 185 3.32 -3.58 11.37
N PHE A 186 3.46 -2.29 11.08
CA PHE A 186 2.31 -1.40 10.86
C PHE A 186 2.38 -0.73 9.48
N GLY A 187 1.29 -0.86 8.73
CA GLY A 187 1.06 -0.26 7.41
C GLY A 187 -0.34 0.35 7.35
#